data_AF-A0A0E3P2L9-F1
#
_entry.id   AF-A0A0E3P2L9-F1
#
_cell.length_a   1.000
_cell.length_b   1.000
_cell.length_c   1.000
_cell.angle_alpha   90.00
_cell.angle_beta   90.00
_cell.angle_gamma   90.00
#
_symmetry.space_group_name_H-M   'P 1'
#
loop_
_entity.id
_entity.type
_entity.pdbx_description
1 polymer ?
#
loop_
_entity_poly.entity_id
_entity_poly.type
_entity_poly.pdbx_seq_one_letter_code
_entity_poly.pdbx_strand_id
1 'polypeptide(L)' 'MSSAFINGISSEFPDVKITFDKFHVMKMMNEAVDEVRKQEQSTIKN' A
#
# COMPACT_ATOMS: atom_id res chain seq x y z
N MET A 1 -3.35 -0.25 5.51
CA MET A 1 -4.27 -0.94 6.43
C MET A 1 -4.31 -2.42 6.10
N SER A 2 -4.42 -3.30 7.10
CA SER A 2 -4.54 -4.73 6.85
C SER A 2 -5.91 -5.06 6.25
N SER A 3 -5.98 -6.13 5.46
CA SER A 3 -7.24 -6.62 4.88
C SER A 3 -8.25 -6.99 5.98
N ALA A 4 -7.80 -7.62 7.07
CA ALA A 4 -8.64 -7.96 8.21
C ALA A 4 -9.30 -6.73 8.86
N PHE A 5 -8.55 -5.63 9.01
CA PHE A 5 -9.09 -4.40 9.59
C PHE A 5 -10.14 -3.74 8.70
N ILE A 6 -9.85 -3.64 7.39
CA ILE A 6 -10.80 -3.10 6.41
C ILE A 6 -12.09 -3.94 6.41
N ASN A 7 -11.96 -5.27 6.37
CA ASN A 7 -13.12 -6.16 6.33
C ASN A 7 -13.99 -6.05 7.59
N GLY A 8 -13.38 -6.00 8.78
CA GLY A 8 -14.13 -5.83 10.02
C GLY A 8 -14.84 -4.48 10.10
N ILE A 9 -14.20 -3.40 9.63
CA ILE A 9 -14.85 -2.09 9.58
C ILE A 9 -15.99 -2.08 8.58
N SER A 10 -15.81 -2.65 7.39
CA SER A 10 -16.85 -2.72 6.37
C SER A 10 -18.04 -3.59 6.78
N SER A 11 -17.86 -4.58 7.65
CA SER A 11 -18.97 -5.42 8.15
C SER A 11 -19.74 -4.75 9.28
N GLU A 12 -19.04 -4.18 10.26
CA GLU A 12 -19.68 -3.63 11.47
C GLU A 12 -20.20 -2.20 11.26
N PHE A 13 -19.64 -1.46 10.30
CA PHE A 13 -19.98 -0.06 10.03
C PHE A 13 -20.18 0.19 8.53
N PRO A 14 -21.32 -0.21 7.95
CA PRO A 14 -21.54 -0.17 6.50
C PRO A 14 -21.50 1.24 5.89
N ASP A 15 -21.82 2.27 6.69
CA ASP A 15 -21.87 3.67 6.24
C ASP A 15 -20.55 4.43 6.49
N VAL A 16 -19.53 3.78 7.06
CA VAL A 16 -18.28 4.47 7.40
C VAL A 16 -17.42 4.72 6.18
N LYS A 17 -16.82 5.91 6.14
CA LYS A 17 -15.86 6.26 5.09
C LYS A 17 -14.45 5.85 5.51
N ILE A 18 -13.87 4.91 4.79
CA ILE A 18 -12.45 4.58 4.93
C ILE A 18 -11.62 5.74 4.35
N THR A 19 -10.69 6.26 5.15
CA THR A 19 -9.79 7.34 4.74
C THR A 19 -8.35 6.82 4.72
N PHE A 20 -7.69 6.95 3.57
CA PHE A 20 -6.26 6.70 3.47
C PHE A 20 -5.51 7.99 3.81
N ASP A 21 -4.77 7.95 4.90
CA ASP A 21 -3.92 9.07 5.29
C ASP A 21 -2.66 9.16 4.40
N LYS A 22 -1.92 10.26 4.60
CA LYS A 22 -0.65 10.50 3.91
C LYS A 22 0.36 9.36 4.12
N PHE A 23 0.40 8.73 5.29
CA PHE A 23 1.35 7.66 5.57
C PHE A 23 1.11 6.45 4.63
N HIS A 24 -0.15 6.05 4.47
CA HIS A 24 -0.52 4.93 3.60
C HIS A 24 -0.18 5.20 2.13
N VAL A 25 -0.42 6.42 1.66
CA VAL A 25 -0.08 6.84 0.29
C VAL A 25 1.44 6.80 0.09
N MET A 26 2.21 7.39 1.00
CA MET A 26 3.67 7.44 0.89
C MET A 26 4.30 6.06 1.00
N LYS A 27 3.74 5.17 1.83
CA LYS A 27 4.20 3.78 1.93
C LYS A 27 4.08 3.06 0.59
N MET A 28 2.90 3.11 -0.04
CA MET A 28 2.65 2.48 -1.34
C MET A 28 3.57 3.03 -2.43
N MET A 29 3.78 4.36 -2.44
CA MET A 29 4.70 5.00 -3.39
C MET A 29 6.14 4.49 -3.21
N ASN A 30 6.62 4.40 -1.97
CA ASN A 30 7.96 3.90 -1.68
C ASN A 30 8.14 2.43 -2.07
N GLU A 31 7.11 1.59 -1.86
CA GLU A 31 7.12 0.19 -2.30
C GLU A 31 7.26 0.08 -3.83
N ALA A 32 6.50 0.87 -4.59
CA ALA A 32 6.59 0.90 -6.05
C ALA A 32 7.97 1.39 -6.55
N VAL A 33 8.53 2.43 -5.92
CA VAL A 33 9.88 2.90 -6.26
C VAL A 33 10.94 1.84 -5.94
N ASP A 34 10.79 1.11 -4.84
CA ASP A 34 11.72 0.05 -4.46
C ASP A 34 11.68 -1.13 -5.44
N GLU A 35 10.51 -1.47 -5.98
CA GLU A 35 10.35 -2.49 -7.02
C GLU A 35 11.10 -2.11 -8.31
N VAL A 36 10.89 -0.89 -8.81
CA VAL A 36 11.60 -0.39 -10.01
C VAL A 36 13.11 -0.36 -9.77
N ARG A 37 13.55 0.13 -8.60
CA ARG A 37 14.97 0.16 -8.23
C ARG A 37 15.60 -1.24 -8.27
N LYS A 38 14.90 -2.28 -7.79
CA LYS A 38 15.39 -3.67 -7.83
C LYS A 38 15.49 -4.18 -9.27
N GLN A 39 14.50 -3.87 -10.11
CA GLN A 39 14.49 -4.26 -11.52
C GLN A 39 15.66 -3.61 -12.28
N GLU A 40 15.88 -2.31 -12.11
CA GLU A 40 17.00 -1.58 -12.72
C GLU A 40 18.35 -2.10 -12.22
N GLN A 41 18.49 -2.34 -10.91
CA GLN A 41 19.72 -2.92 -10.34
C GLN A 41 20.03 -4.30 -10.89
N SER A 42 19.01 -5.14 -11.12
CA SER A 42 19.20 -6.46 -11.74
C SER A 42 19.61 -6.35 -13.21
N THR A 43 19.15 -5.32 -13.91
CA THR A 43 19.49 -5.08 -15.32
C THR A 43 20.93 -4.60 -15.47
N ILE A 44 21.44 -3.77 -14.56
CA ILE A 44 22.81 -3.24 -14.59
C ILE A 44 23.87 -4.31 -14.26
N LYS A 45 23.50 -5.34 -13.50
CA LYS A 45 24.44 -6.41 -13.08
C LYS A 45 24.66 -7.51 -14.11
N ASN A 46 23.93 -7.49 -15.23
CA ASN A 46 24.06 -8.47 -16.32
C ASN A 46 24.89 -7.93 -17.48
#